data_AF-A0A955S3Y5-F1
#
_entry.id   AF-A0A955S3Y5-F1
#
_cell.length_a   1.000
_cell.length_b   1.000
_cell.length_c   1.000
_cell.angle_alpha   90.00
_cell.angle_beta   90.00
_cell.angle_gamma   90.00
#
_symmetry.space_group_name_H-M   'P 1'
#
loop_
_entity.id
_entity.type
_entity.pdbx_description
1 polymer ?
#
loop_
_entity_poly.entity_id
_entity_poly.type
_entity_poly.pdbx_seq_one_letter_code
_entity_poly.pdbx_strand_id
1 'polypeptide(L)'
;MISSMEKPMVVFSDWAGFPLYRERVLDGRSMACGLGHIMDNALRYDPGMDFDAILIINETPYSSTFWDAFKSVILFAPYYREEKAEQFRAEKQKQYTDLQTKYPFLKKIYFRDNLGQDFGAYNFAIQKLREQSFGGEILLMNSSLEGPFADGWLKKYYDLFHSKDNVGLCGISLHSHNTNIQDNPPFAPHVGSYLLYTSMDILNKVYPADITGADTDDKNEIIAEGEIGISRDILNDGYSICCLAHPGFYYENNGNWDIPSGALPSNRK
;
A
#
# COMPACT_ATOMS: atom_id res chain seq x y z
N MET A 1 5.06 -7.36 33.00
CA MET A 1 6.07 -6.62 32.23
C MET A 1 5.34 -6.02 31.05
N ILE A 2 5.31 -4.70 30.91
CA ILE A 2 4.84 -4.09 29.66
C ILE A 2 5.98 -4.36 28.67
N SER A 3 5.78 -5.32 27.76
CA SER A 3 6.66 -5.49 26.61
C SER A 3 6.79 -4.12 25.97
N SER A 4 8.01 -3.59 25.81
CA SER A 4 8.20 -2.37 25.04
C SER A 4 7.55 -2.62 23.68
N MET A 5 6.45 -1.93 23.37
CA MET A 5 5.75 -2.13 22.10
C MET A 5 6.78 -1.97 20.97
N GLU A 6 6.87 -2.99 20.12
CA GLU A 6 7.74 -2.94 18.96
C GLU A 6 7.34 -1.72 18.12
N LYS A 7 8.33 -0.99 17.62
CA LYS A 7 8.09 0.17 16.75
C LYS A 7 7.32 -0.30 15.51
N PRO A 8 6.28 0.41 15.05
CA PRO A 8 5.61 0.04 13.82
C PRO A 8 6.57 0.00 12.63
N MET A 9 6.33 -0.94 11.72
CA MET A 9 7.05 -1.05 10.47
C MET A 9 6.24 -0.41 9.34
N VAL A 10 6.81 0.62 8.70
CA VAL A 10 6.24 1.23 7.51
C VAL A 10 6.80 0.54 6.27
N VAL A 11 5.92 -0.05 5.46
CA VAL A 11 6.27 -0.69 4.20
C VAL A 11 5.89 0.24 3.06
N PHE A 12 6.89 0.77 2.38
CA PHE A 12 6.70 1.49 1.12
C PHE A 12 6.76 0.50 -0.06
N SER A 13 5.83 0.63 -1.00
CA SER A 13 5.84 -0.06 -2.29
C SER A 13 5.97 0.95 -3.43
N ASP A 14 6.85 0.70 -4.39
CA ASP A 14 6.95 1.47 -5.62
C ASP A 14 7.24 0.56 -6.82
N TRP A 15 6.94 1.06 -8.02
CA TRP A 15 7.29 0.39 -9.27
C TRP A 15 8.50 1.07 -9.90
N ALA A 16 9.53 0.29 -10.24
CA ALA A 16 10.81 0.82 -10.74
C ALA A 16 10.67 1.68 -12.01
N GLY A 17 9.60 1.46 -12.77
CA GLY A 17 9.28 2.22 -13.97
C GLY A 17 8.85 3.67 -13.69
N PHE A 18 8.43 3.99 -12.48
CA PHE A 18 7.99 5.34 -12.15
C PHE A 18 9.16 6.28 -11.80
N PRO A 19 9.00 7.60 -12.07
CA PRO A 19 9.81 8.61 -11.44
C PRO A 19 9.55 8.66 -9.92
N LEU A 20 10.59 8.94 -9.13
CA LEU A 20 10.47 9.13 -7.68
C LEU A 20 9.53 10.30 -7.33
N TYR A 21 9.56 11.37 -8.13
CA TYR A 21 8.70 12.53 -7.99
C TYR A 21 7.86 12.65 -9.25
N ARG A 22 6.53 12.61 -9.11
CA ARG A 22 5.61 12.65 -10.24
C ARG A 22 4.34 13.41 -9.88
N GLU A 23 3.62 13.82 -10.91
CA GLU A 23 2.30 14.41 -10.77
C GLU A 23 1.26 13.51 -11.43
N ARG A 24 0.06 13.45 -10.85
CA ARG A 24 -1.11 12.79 -11.43
C ARG A 24 -2.23 13.80 -11.55
N VAL A 25 -2.93 13.80 -12.68
CA VAL A 25 -4.15 14.57 -12.84
C VAL A 25 -5.35 13.69 -12.49
N LEU A 26 -6.11 14.08 -11.46
CA LEU A 26 -7.39 13.49 -11.10
C LEU A 26 -8.46 14.59 -11.08
N ASP A 27 -9.55 14.37 -11.80
CA ASP A 27 -10.68 15.31 -11.91
C ASP A 27 -10.24 16.77 -12.22
N GLY A 28 -9.26 16.90 -13.11
CA GLY A 28 -8.73 18.20 -13.54
C GLY A 28 -7.80 18.88 -12.53
N ARG A 29 -7.45 18.23 -11.41
CA ARG A 29 -6.49 18.72 -10.43
C ARG A 29 -5.17 17.95 -10.55
N SER A 30 -4.05 18.67 -10.57
CA SER A 30 -2.73 18.05 -10.45
C SER A 30 -2.44 17.76 -8.98
N MET A 31 -1.90 16.58 -8.73
CA MET A 31 -1.61 16.02 -7.42
C MET A 31 -0.18 15.48 -7.40
N ALA A 32 0.62 15.93 -6.44
CA ALA A 32 2.02 15.51 -6.31
C ALA A 32 2.07 14.14 -5.61
N CYS A 33 2.58 13.13 -6.31
CA CYS A 33 2.70 11.77 -5.78
C CYS A 33 4.03 11.13 -6.17
N GLY A 34 4.26 9.90 -5.71
CA GLY A 34 5.52 9.20 -5.92
C GLY A 34 6.35 9.09 -4.64
N LEU A 35 7.19 8.07 -4.62
CA LEU A 35 7.94 7.67 -3.44
C LEU A 35 8.79 8.79 -2.85
N GLY A 36 9.38 9.63 -3.71
CA GLY A 36 10.20 10.77 -3.31
C GLY A 36 9.42 11.78 -2.46
N HIS A 37 8.23 12.18 -2.91
CA HIS A 37 7.37 13.09 -2.15
C HIS A 37 6.93 12.49 -0.82
N ILE A 38 6.54 11.22 -0.81
CA ILE A 38 6.12 10.52 0.41
C ILE A 38 7.27 10.48 1.43
N MET A 39 8.48 10.10 1.02
CA MET A 39 9.62 9.98 1.93
C MET A 39 10.12 11.35 2.43
N ASP A 40 10.14 12.37 1.56
CA ASP A 40 10.45 13.74 1.97
C ASP A 40 9.44 14.25 3.01
N ASN A 41 8.15 13.95 2.80
CA ASN A 41 7.11 14.30 3.74
C ASN A 41 7.21 13.51 5.06
N ALA A 42 7.55 12.22 5.01
CA ALA A 42 7.76 11.41 6.21
C ALA A 42 8.96 11.89 7.05
N LEU A 43 9.96 12.53 6.42
CA LEU A 43 11.06 13.19 7.11
C LEU A 43 10.66 14.57 7.64
N ARG A 44 9.80 15.28 6.92
CA ARG A 44 9.38 16.65 7.25
C ARG A 44 8.37 16.73 8.40
N TYR A 45 7.39 15.83 8.41
CA TYR A 45 6.30 15.84 9.38
C TYR A 45 6.56 14.83 10.48
N ASP A 46 6.33 15.23 11.73
CA ASP A 46 6.50 14.35 12.89
C ASP A 46 5.51 13.17 12.78
N PRO A 47 5.96 11.90 12.78
CA PRO A 47 5.04 10.75 12.80
C PRO A 47 4.19 10.68 14.08
N GLY A 48 4.62 11.33 15.16
CA GLY A 48 4.02 11.23 16.50
C GLY A 48 4.40 9.95 17.25
N MET A 49 5.23 9.10 16.65
CA MET A 49 5.85 7.91 17.24
C MET A 49 7.04 7.45 16.39
N ASP A 50 8.01 6.79 17.01
CA ASP A 50 9.13 6.19 16.28
C ASP A 50 8.65 5.06 15.36
N PHE A 51 9.25 4.95 14.18
CA PHE A 51 9.02 3.85 13.24
C PHE A 51 10.30 3.48 12.50
N ASP A 52 10.34 2.24 12.02
CA ASP A 52 11.30 1.79 11.01
C ASP A 52 10.56 1.55 9.70
N ALA A 53 11.29 1.53 8.59
CA ALA A 53 10.70 1.28 7.29
C ALA A 53 11.48 0.29 6.43
N ILE A 54 10.74 -0.40 5.57
CA ILE A 54 11.27 -1.17 4.45
C ILE A 54 10.66 -0.68 3.14
N LEU A 55 11.42 -0.77 2.07
CA LEU A 55 10.99 -0.40 0.72
C LEU A 55 11.01 -1.63 -0.17
N ILE A 56 9.88 -1.91 -0.82
CA ILE A 56 9.73 -2.97 -1.81
C ILE A 56 9.60 -2.32 -3.19
N ILE A 57 10.49 -2.69 -4.10
CA ILE A 57 10.51 -2.22 -5.48
C ILE A 57 10.06 -3.35 -6.39
N ASN A 58 8.89 -3.16 -6.99
CA ASN A 58 8.42 -4.02 -8.07
C ASN A 58 9.21 -3.68 -9.34
N GLU A 59 10.00 -4.62 -9.82
CA GLU A 59 10.79 -4.49 -11.04
C GLU A 59 9.96 -4.81 -12.28
N THR A 60 10.31 -4.19 -13.41
CA THR A 60 9.67 -4.50 -14.69
C THR A 60 9.92 -5.97 -15.07
N PRO A 61 8.88 -6.77 -15.40
CA PRO A 61 9.09 -8.12 -15.89
C PRO A 61 9.89 -8.08 -17.19
N TYR A 62 10.81 -9.03 -17.35
CA TYR A 62 11.69 -9.16 -18.51
C TYR A 62 10.95 -9.65 -19.77
N SER A 63 9.64 -9.94 -19.70
CA SER A 63 8.94 -10.53 -20.83
C SER A 63 8.71 -9.52 -21.97
N SER A 64 9.10 -9.94 -23.17
CA SER A 64 8.93 -9.19 -24.43
C SER A 64 7.48 -8.76 -24.69
N THR A 65 6.50 -9.49 -24.15
CA THR A 65 5.06 -9.22 -24.34
C THR A 65 4.56 -8.01 -23.55
N PHE A 66 5.05 -7.75 -22.34
CA PHE A 66 4.72 -6.53 -21.60
C PHE A 66 5.32 -5.29 -22.30
N TRP A 67 6.55 -5.41 -22.82
CA TRP A 67 7.17 -4.37 -23.62
C TRP A 67 6.44 -4.10 -24.94
N ASP A 68 5.85 -5.12 -25.57
CA ASP A 68 5.04 -4.92 -26.77
C ASP A 68 3.73 -4.17 -26.49
N ALA A 69 3.11 -4.36 -25.33
CA ALA A 69 1.99 -3.54 -24.88
C ALA A 69 2.44 -2.13 -24.46
N PHE A 70 3.58 -2.00 -23.78
CA PHE A 70 4.13 -0.72 -23.32
C PHE A 70 4.67 0.17 -24.47
N LYS A 71 5.09 -0.43 -25.59
CA LYS A 71 5.40 0.27 -26.86
C LYS A 71 4.23 1.09 -27.40
N SER A 72 2.99 0.74 -27.05
CA SER A 72 1.81 1.51 -27.50
C SER A 72 1.54 2.77 -26.65
N VAL A 73 2.09 2.84 -25.44
CA VAL A 73 1.86 3.95 -24.49
C VAL A 73 3.08 4.88 -24.40
N ILE A 74 4.29 4.38 -24.63
CA ILE A 74 5.50 5.21 -24.75
C ILE A 74 5.94 5.25 -26.22
N LEU A 75 5.78 6.43 -26.83
CA LEU A 75 6.15 6.79 -28.21
C LEU A 75 7.65 6.65 -28.57
N PHE A 76 8.46 5.97 -27.75
CA PHE A 76 9.89 5.86 -27.95
C PHE A 76 10.41 4.42 -27.81
N ALA A 77 10.77 3.89 -29.00
CA ALA A 77 11.87 2.97 -29.27
C ALA A 77 11.57 1.45 -29.40
N PRO A 78 11.47 0.94 -30.65
CA PRO A 78 11.58 -0.49 -30.96
C PRO A 78 13.04 -1.02 -30.89
N TYR A 79 13.87 -0.52 -29.97
CA TYR A 79 15.30 -0.83 -29.93
C TYR A 79 15.87 -0.92 -28.50
N TYR A 80 15.21 -1.71 -27.65
CA TYR A 80 15.78 -2.14 -26.36
C TYR A 80 16.48 -3.49 -26.55
N ARG A 81 17.81 -3.46 -26.61
CA ARG A 81 18.66 -4.67 -26.48
C ARG A 81 18.77 -5.03 -24.99
N GLU A 82 18.95 -6.31 -24.68
CA GLU A 82 19.06 -6.84 -23.30
C GLU A 82 20.05 -6.04 -22.43
N GLU A 83 21.20 -5.67 -23.00
CA GLU A 83 22.23 -4.84 -22.34
C GLU A 83 21.70 -3.47 -21.84
N LYS A 84 20.79 -2.82 -22.58
CA LYS A 84 20.18 -1.56 -22.14
C LYS A 84 19.18 -1.77 -20.99
N ALA A 85 18.51 -2.93 -20.95
CA ALA A 85 17.60 -3.27 -19.87
C ALA A 85 18.37 -3.55 -18.57
N GLU A 86 19.51 -4.26 -18.65
CA GLU A 86 20.39 -4.47 -17.52
C GLU A 86 21.00 -3.17 -16.98
N GLN A 87 21.48 -2.29 -17.87
CA GLN A 87 21.98 -0.96 -17.49
C GLN A 87 20.88 -0.13 -16.79
N PHE A 88 19.68 -0.06 -17.38
CA PHE A 88 18.55 0.63 -16.76
C PHE A 88 18.20 0.06 -15.39
N ARG A 89 18.21 -1.28 -15.23
CA ARG A 89 17.97 -1.95 -13.95
C ARG A 89 19.05 -1.58 -12.92
N ALA A 90 20.32 -1.63 -13.30
CA ALA A 90 21.42 -1.26 -12.41
C ALA A 90 21.33 0.21 -11.97
N GLU A 91 21.01 1.12 -12.90
CA GLU A 91 20.77 2.54 -12.61
C GLU A 91 19.61 2.74 -11.64
N LYS A 92 18.49 2.03 -11.85
CA LYS A 92 17.33 2.07 -10.96
C LYS A 92 17.62 1.50 -9.58
N GLN A 93 18.26 0.34 -9.50
CA GLN A 93 18.65 -0.26 -8.22
C GLN A 93 19.60 0.65 -7.45
N LYS A 94 20.55 1.29 -8.13
CA LYS A 94 21.41 2.31 -7.53
C LYS A 94 20.59 3.50 -7.02
N GLN A 95 19.70 4.06 -7.85
CA GLN A 95 18.83 5.17 -7.47
C GLN A 95 18.04 4.89 -6.19
N TYR A 96 17.46 3.69 -6.06
CA TYR A 96 16.72 3.30 -4.84
C TYR A 96 17.66 3.04 -3.66
N THR A 97 18.81 2.39 -3.87
CA THR A 97 19.79 2.12 -2.80
C THR A 97 20.32 3.41 -2.17
N ASP A 98 20.54 4.45 -2.98
CA ASP A 98 20.96 5.77 -2.51
C ASP A 98 19.93 6.41 -1.53
N LEU A 99 18.65 6.00 -1.58
CA LEU A 99 17.61 6.49 -0.65
C LEU A 99 17.86 6.09 0.80
N GLN A 100 18.51 4.95 1.08
CA GLN A 100 18.81 4.55 2.47
C GLN A 100 19.76 5.54 3.15
N THR A 101 20.65 6.16 2.37
CA THR A 101 21.56 7.21 2.86
C THR A 101 20.79 8.49 3.17
N LYS A 102 19.76 8.81 2.37
CA LYS A 102 18.95 10.03 2.53
C LYS A 102 17.94 9.92 3.66
N TYR A 103 17.35 8.74 3.90
CA TYR A 103 16.25 8.55 4.84
C TYR A 103 16.61 7.58 5.98
N PRO A 104 16.94 8.06 7.18
CA PRO A 104 17.43 7.21 8.29
C PRO A 104 16.43 6.17 8.82
N PHE A 105 15.14 6.39 8.60
CA PHE A 105 14.08 5.43 8.95
C PHE A 105 14.07 4.21 8.01
N LEU A 106 14.63 4.31 6.79
CA LEU A 106 14.62 3.25 5.80
C LEU A 106 15.73 2.21 6.05
N LYS A 107 15.37 1.06 6.61
CA LYS A 107 16.31 0.02 7.06
C LYS A 107 16.71 -0.94 5.96
N LYS A 108 15.79 -1.31 5.09
CA LYS A 108 16.04 -2.29 4.02
C LYS A 108 15.30 -1.92 2.75
N ILE A 109 15.90 -2.29 1.62
CA ILE A 109 15.31 -2.20 0.29
C ILE A 109 15.34 -3.59 -0.32
N TYR A 110 14.21 -4.01 -0.88
CA TYR A 110 14.07 -5.27 -1.58
C TYR A 110 13.58 -5.01 -3.00
N PHE A 111 14.09 -5.81 -3.94
CA PHE A 111 13.67 -5.82 -5.32
C PHE A 111 12.99 -7.16 -5.62
N ARG A 112 11.87 -7.13 -6.34
CA ARG A 112 11.08 -8.31 -6.69
C ARG A 112 10.45 -8.17 -8.07
N ASP A 113 9.91 -9.25 -8.61
CA ASP A 113 9.03 -9.16 -9.79
C ASP A 113 7.74 -8.36 -9.50
N ASN A 114 7.03 -7.95 -10.54
CA ASN A 114 5.79 -7.17 -10.42
C ASN A 114 4.51 -8.04 -10.32
N LEU A 115 4.63 -9.34 -9.97
CA LEU A 115 3.44 -10.20 -9.81
C LEU A 115 2.59 -9.70 -8.63
N GLY A 116 1.26 -9.67 -8.74
CA GLY A 116 0.39 -9.13 -7.69
C GLY A 116 0.53 -7.62 -7.42
N GLN A 117 1.38 -6.91 -8.16
CA GLN A 117 1.63 -5.47 -8.02
C GLN A 117 1.86 -5.05 -6.55
N ASP A 118 1.05 -4.12 -6.03
CA ASP A 118 1.15 -3.65 -4.64
C ASP A 118 0.86 -4.76 -3.62
N PHE A 119 -0.13 -5.62 -3.86
CA PHE A 119 -0.44 -6.72 -2.94
C PHE A 119 0.64 -7.79 -2.92
N GLY A 120 1.25 -8.08 -4.07
CA GLY A 120 2.45 -8.92 -4.09
C GLY A 120 3.61 -8.30 -3.30
N ALA A 121 3.77 -6.97 -3.35
CA ALA A 121 4.80 -6.27 -2.60
C ALA A 121 4.51 -6.29 -1.09
N TYR A 122 3.25 -6.09 -0.70
CA TYR A 122 2.79 -6.22 0.67
C TYR A 122 2.99 -7.65 1.20
N ASN A 123 2.61 -8.65 0.42
CA ASN A 123 2.84 -10.06 0.78
C ASN A 123 4.33 -10.34 0.99
N PHE A 124 5.17 -9.91 0.05
CA PHE A 124 6.62 -10.07 0.14
C PHE A 124 7.18 -9.44 1.43
N ALA A 125 6.75 -8.23 1.77
CA ALA A 125 7.12 -7.56 3.01
C ALA A 125 6.67 -8.36 4.25
N ILE A 126 5.43 -8.84 4.27
CA ILE A 126 4.88 -9.66 5.37
C ILE A 126 5.72 -10.93 5.56
N GLN A 127 6.07 -11.64 4.48
CA GLN A 127 6.94 -12.82 4.58
C GLN A 127 8.33 -12.46 5.12
N LYS A 128 8.94 -11.33 4.69
CA LYS A 128 10.21 -10.87 5.25
C LYS A 128 10.14 -10.51 6.73
N LEU A 129 9.02 -9.99 7.20
CA LEU A 129 8.81 -9.69 8.62
C LEU A 129 8.61 -10.97 9.43
N ARG A 130 7.93 -11.99 8.89
CA ARG A 130 7.84 -13.33 9.50
C ARG A 130 9.18 -14.02 9.62
N GLU A 131 10.00 -13.98 8.57
CA GLU A 131 11.38 -14.49 8.60
C GLU A 131 12.21 -13.85 9.74
N GLN A 132 11.88 -12.62 10.12
CA GLN A 132 12.53 -11.87 11.19
C GLN A 132 11.84 -12.01 12.55
N SER A 133 10.78 -12.81 12.64
CA SER A 133 9.92 -12.94 13.85
C SER A 133 9.39 -11.60 14.35
N PHE A 134 9.15 -10.64 13.45
CA PHE A 134 8.55 -9.35 13.80
C PHE A 134 7.07 -9.54 14.16
N GLY A 135 6.67 -9.05 15.33
CA GLY A 135 5.31 -9.19 15.87
C GLY A 135 4.54 -7.87 15.96
N GLY A 136 5.18 -6.75 15.64
CA GLY A 136 4.60 -5.42 15.75
C GLY A 136 3.53 -5.07 14.71
N GLU A 137 3.15 -3.80 14.75
CA GLU A 137 2.19 -3.21 13.82
C GLU A 137 2.86 -2.82 12.50
N ILE A 138 2.08 -2.84 11.43
CA ILE A 138 2.57 -2.50 10.10
C ILE A 138 1.66 -1.49 9.41
N LEU A 139 2.27 -0.60 8.64
CA LEU A 139 1.60 0.29 7.71
C LEU A 139 2.10 0.00 6.31
N LEU A 140 1.25 -0.56 5.46
CA LEU A 140 1.50 -0.83 4.05
C LEU A 140 1.04 0.36 3.21
N MET A 141 1.91 0.93 2.38
CA MET A 141 1.54 2.02 1.50
C MET A 141 2.23 1.96 0.14
N ASN A 142 1.51 2.35 -0.92
CA ASN A 142 2.09 2.47 -2.25
C ASN A 142 2.45 3.92 -2.60
N SER A 143 3.25 4.06 -3.66
CA SER A 143 3.76 5.35 -4.11
C SER A 143 2.73 6.23 -4.84
N SER A 144 1.46 5.81 -4.93
CA SER A 144 0.40 6.63 -5.53
C SER A 144 -0.20 7.65 -4.57
N LEU A 145 0.10 7.55 -3.27
CA LEU A 145 -0.28 8.54 -2.28
C LEU A 145 0.54 9.84 -2.41
N GLU A 146 -0.04 10.93 -1.96
CA GLU A 146 0.66 12.21 -1.85
C GLU A 146 1.28 12.45 -0.46
N GLY A 147 0.65 11.88 0.59
CA GLY A 147 0.98 12.17 1.99
C GLY A 147 2.21 11.41 2.52
N PRO A 148 2.58 11.62 3.80
CA PRO A 148 1.87 12.38 4.84
C PRO A 148 1.93 13.91 4.67
N PHE A 149 1.06 14.66 5.36
CA PHE A 149 0.97 16.14 5.21
C PHE A 149 0.77 16.90 6.53
N ALA A 150 0.86 16.21 7.65
CA ALA A 150 0.61 16.81 8.96
C ALA A 150 1.35 16.00 10.02
N ASP A 151 1.68 16.65 11.13
CA ASP A 151 2.24 15.99 12.29
C ASP A 151 1.25 14.96 12.89
N GLY A 152 1.82 14.00 13.61
CA GLY A 152 1.12 12.85 14.17
C GLY A 152 0.54 11.91 13.10
N TRP A 153 1.07 11.91 11.87
CA TRP A 153 0.44 11.16 10.77
C TRP A 153 0.37 9.66 11.03
N LEU A 154 1.42 9.06 11.61
CA LEU A 154 1.45 7.64 11.94
C LEU A 154 0.64 7.36 13.20
N LYS A 155 0.80 8.21 14.22
CA LYS A 155 0.06 8.10 15.48
C LYS A 155 -1.46 8.12 15.28
N LYS A 156 -1.98 8.84 14.27
CA LYS A 156 -3.41 8.83 13.94
C LYS A 156 -3.91 7.44 13.54
N TYR A 157 -3.14 6.68 12.78
CA TYR A 157 -3.51 5.30 12.42
C TYR A 157 -3.40 4.37 13.62
N TYR A 158 -2.34 4.51 14.42
CA TYR A 158 -2.19 3.81 15.69
C TYR A 158 -3.39 4.03 16.61
N ASP A 159 -3.74 5.29 16.88
CA ASP A 159 -4.84 5.64 17.78
C ASP A 159 -6.19 5.14 17.24
N LEU A 160 -6.40 5.19 15.92
CA LEU A 160 -7.61 4.66 15.29
C LEU A 160 -7.66 3.13 15.38
N PHE A 161 -6.56 2.43 15.14
CA PHE A 161 -6.47 0.98 15.22
C PHE A 161 -6.74 0.48 16.66
N HIS A 162 -6.28 1.21 17.67
CA HIS A 162 -6.48 0.88 19.09
C HIS A 162 -7.73 1.51 19.74
N SER A 163 -8.58 2.18 18.95
CA SER A 163 -9.78 2.84 19.48
C SER A 163 -10.89 1.86 19.88
N LYS A 164 -10.84 0.62 19.38
CA LYS A 164 -11.70 -0.50 19.76
C LYS A 164 -10.91 -1.81 19.74
N ASP A 165 -11.32 -2.75 20.60
CA ASP A 165 -10.62 -4.02 20.78
C ASP A 165 -10.61 -4.93 19.55
N ASN A 166 -11.55 -4.74 18.61
CA ASN A 166 -11.75 -5.62 17.46
C ASN A 166 -11.44 -4.97 16.11
N VAL A 167 -10.66 -3.89 16.04
CA VAL A 167 -10.22 -3.35 14.74
C VAL A 167 -9.16 -4.28 14.13
N GLY A 168 -9.42 -4.77 12.92
CA GLY A 168 -8.49 -5.63 12.17
C GLY A 168 -7.70 -4.91 11.10
N LEU A 169 -8.28 -3.84 10.55
CA LEU A 169 -7.69 -3.10 9.44
C LEU A 169 -8.19 -1.65 9.48
N CYS A 170 -7.28 -0.69 9.33
CA CYS A 170 -7.66 0.69 9.08
C CYS A 170 -6.88 1.30 7.91
N GLY A 171 -7.43 2.37 7.32
CA GLY A 171 -6.78 3.07 6.23
C GLY A 171 -7.26 4.51 6.07
N ILE A 172 -7.04 5.09 4.89
CA ILE A 172 -7.42 6.49 4.62
C ILE A 172 -8.93 6.62 4.43
N SER A 173 -9.51 5.74 3.62
CA SER A 173 -10.93 5.75 3.23
C SER A 173 -11.55 4.35 3.31
N LEU A 174 -12.88 4.33 3.33
CA LEU A 174 -13.70 3.13 3.21
C LEU A 174 -14.61 3.25 1.99
N HIS A 175 -14.85 2.13 1.33
CA HIS A 175 -15.71 2.01 0.16
C HIS A 175 -16.75 0.94 0.45
N SER A 176 -18.03 1.19 0.14
CA SER A 176 -19.11 0.22 0.39
C SER A 176 -19.31 -0.80 -0.71
N HIS A 177 -18.85 -0.52 -1.93
CA HIS A 177 -19.21 -1.31 -3.11
C HIS A 177 -18.00 -1.57 -4.00
N ASN A 178 -18.04 -2.67 -4.74
CA ASN A 178 -17.07 -2.94 -5.80
C ASN A 178 -17.37 -2.08 -7.03
N THR A 179 -16.77 -0.89 -7.10
CA THR A 179 -16.98 0.06 -8.19
C THR A 179 -16.33 -0.36 -9.50
N ASN A 180 -15.57 -1.45 -9.51
CA ASN A 180 -15.00 -2.02 -10.73
C ASN A 180 -16.10 -2.72 -11.58
N ILE A 181 -17.25 -3.03 -10.97
CA ILE A 181 -18.46 -3.50 -11.64
C ILE A 181 -19.39 -2.29 -11.84
N GLN A 182 -19.58 -1.84 -13.08
CA GLN A 182 -20.35 -0.62 -13.37
C GLN A 182 -21.86 -0.81 -13.16
N ASP A 183 -22.38 -1.97 -13.55
CA ASP A 183 -23.81 -2.26 -13.48
C ASP A 183 -24.18 -2.89 -12.14
N ASN A 184 -24.87 -2.13 -11.29
CA ASN A 184 -25.30 -2.56 -9.95
C ASN A 184 -24.12 -3.10 -9.10
N PRO A 185 -23.15 -2.24 -8.74
CA PRO A 185 -21.95 -2.67 -8.03
C PRO A 185 -22.36 -3.39 -6.74
N PRO A 186 -21.87 -4.61 -6.48
CA PRO A 186 -22.24 -5.36 -5.29
C PRO A 186 -21.71 -4.66 -4.04
N PHE A 187 -22.47 -4.75 -2.94
CA PHE A 187 -22.01 -4.31 -1.62
C PHE A 187 -20.81 -5.17 -1.19
N ALA A 188 -19.67 -4.51 -1.06
CA ALA A 188 -18.37 -5.09 -0.78
C ALA A 188 -17.56 -4.06 0.04
N PRO A 189 -17.82 -3.96 1.35
CA PRO A 189 -17.19 -2.96 2.21
C PRO A 189 -15.69 -3.24 2.37
N HIS A 190 -14.86 -2.26 2.04
CA HIS A 190 -13.40 -2.41 2.08
C HIS A 190 -12.64 -1.10 2.37
N VAL A 191 -11.44 -1.25 2.93
CA VAL A 191 -10.44 -0.18 3.05
C VAL A 191 -9.76 0.02 1.71
N GLY A 192 -9.59 1.27 1.27
CA GLY A 192 -8.89 1.58 0.01
C GLY A 192 -7.43 1.11 0.03
N SER A 193 -6.99 0.47 -1.06
CA SER A 193 -5.72 -0.28 -1.14
C SER A 193 -4.43 0.53 -1.02
N TYR A 194 -4.50 1.86 -1.15
CA TYR A 194 -3.33 2.73 -1.16
C TYR A 194 -2.61 2.78 0.20
N LEU A 195 -3.33 2.62 1.31
CA LEU A 195 -2.77 2.62 2.66
C LEU A 195 -3.56 1.69 3.57
N LEU A 196 -2.88 0.70 4.12
CA LEU A 196 -3.43 -0.28 5.05
C LEU A 196 -2.60 -0.29 6.34
N TYR A 197 -3.26 -0.24 7.50
CA TYR A 197 -2.64 -0.36 8.81
C TYR A 197 -3.26 -1.53 9.58
N THR A 198 -2.42 -2.40 10.13
CA THR A 198 -2.83 -3.61 10.85
C THR A 198 -1.68 -4.13 11.73
N SER A 199 -1.80 -5.32 12.31
CA SER A 199 -0.73 -5.98 13.06
C SER A 199 -0.32 -7.32 12.46
N MET A 200 0.92 -7.73 12.71
CA MET A 200 1.38 -9.06 12.33
C MET A 200 0.58 -10.16 12.99
N ASP A 201 0.07 -9.97 14.21
CA ASP A 201 -0.80 -10.94 14.89
C ASP A 201 -2.07 -11.22 14.09
N ILE A 202 -2.73 -10.16 13.60
CA ILE A 202 -3.95 -10.28 12.80
C ILE A 202 -3.63 -10.91 11.45
N LEU A 203 -2.55 -10.47 10.79
CA LEU A 203 -2.14 -11.04 9.51
C LEU A 203 -1.75 -12.52 9.61
N ASN A 204 -1.09 -12.93 10.69
CA ASN A 204 -0.71 -14.34 10.92
C ASN A 204 -1.94 -15.22 11.21
N LYS A 205 -2.97 -14.64 11.84
CA LYS A 205 -4.23 -15.34 12.10
C LYS A 205 -5.06 -15.50 10.83
N VAL A 206 -5.26 -14.41 10.07
CA VAL A 206 -6.12 -14.39 8.88
C VAL A 206 -5.42 -15.01 7.66
N TYR A 207 -4.10 -14.82 7.54
CA TYR A 207 -3.30 -15.26 6.39
C TYR A 207 -2.07 -16.06 6.85
N PRO A 208 -2.22 -17.31 7.31
CA PRO A 208 -1.08 -18.11 7.76
C PRO A 208 -0.03 -18.36 6.66
N ALA A 209 -0.43 -18.25 5.39
CA ALA A 209 0.45 -18.31 4.22
C ALA A 209 0.51 -16.95 3.52
N ASP A 210 -0.11 -16.77 2.35
CA ASP A 210 -0.06 -15.51 1.59
C ASP A 210 -1.35 -14.70 1.74
N ILE A 211 -1.26 -13.38 1.57
CA ILE A 211 -2.45 -12.52 1.46
C ILE A 211 -3.12 -12.70 0.10
N THR A 212 -4.43 -12.45 0.05
CA THR A 212 -5.21 -12.51 -1.19
C THR A 212 -4.73 -11.46 -2.21
N GLY A 213 -4.75 -11.83 -3.50
CA GLY A 213 -4.29 -10.98 -4.60
C GLY A 213 -2.77 -10.88 -4.80
N ALA A 214 -1.95 -11.61 -4.03
CA ALA A 214 -0.49 -11.51 -4.08
C ALA A 214 0.16 -12.17 -5.31
N ASP A 215 -0.53 -13.11 -5.96
CA ASP A 215 0.02 -13.99 -7.01
C ASP A 215 -0.70 -13.88 -8.36
N THR A 216 -1.58 -12.89 -8.53
CA THR A 216 -2.31 -12.64 -9.78
C THR A 216 -1.73 -11.46 -10.58
N ASP A 217 -1.79 -11.54 -11.90
CA ASP A 217 -1.53 -10.44 -12.83
C ASP A 217 -2.81 -9.89 -13.49
N ASP A 218 -3.97 -10.52 -13.24
CA ASP A 218 -5.25 -10.04 -13.72
C ASP A 218 -5.70 -8.83 -12.90
N LYS A 219 -5.96 -7.72 -13.59
CA LYS A 219 -6.32 -6.46 -12.94
C LYS A 219 -7.63 -6.56 -12.14
N ASN A 220 -8.60 -7.34 -12.62
CA ASN A 220 -9.88 -7.47 -11.92
C ASN A 220 -9.71 -8.35 -10.67
N GLU A 221 -8.91 -9.40 -10.75
CA GLU A 221 -8.53 -10.21 -9.59
C GLU A 221 -7.71 -9.41 -8.58
N ILE A 222 -6.78 -8.56 -9.01
CA ILE A 222 -6.04 -7.65 -8.11
C ILE A 222 -7.00 -6.76 -7.31
N ILE A 223 -8.08 -6.28 -7.93
CA ILE A 223 -9.09 -5.46 -7.24
C ILE A 223 -10.00 -6.33 -6.36
N ALA A 224 -10.51 -7.44 -6.89
CA ALA A 224 -11.47 -8.30 -6.19
C ALA A 224 -10.83 -9.05 -5.01
N GLU A 225 -9.63 -9.58 -5.20
CA GLU A 225 -8.91 -10.38 -4.20
C GLU A 225 -7.90 -9.55 -3.41
N GLY A 226 -7.26 -8.55 -4.01
CA GLY A 226 -6.38 -7.65 -3.27
C GLY A 226 -7.15 -6.59 -2.48
N GLU A 227 -7.69 -5.59 -3.18
CA GLU A 227 -8.29 -4.41 -2.53
C GLU A 227 -9.51 -4.77 -1.68
N ILE A 228 -10.41 -5.57 -2.26
CA ILE A 228 -11.65 -5.99 -1.59
C ILE A 228 -11.41 -7.24 -0.73
N GLY A 229 -10.69 -8.23 -1.25
CA GLY A 229 -10.47 -9.51 -0.60
C GLY A 229 -9.81 -9.37 0.76
N ILE A 230 -8.82 -8.48 0.91
CA ILE A 230 -8.17 -8.27 2.21
C ILE A 230 -9.16 -7.84 3.29
N SER A 231 -10.03 -6.87 2.99
CA SER A 231 -11.04 -6.41 3.94
C SER A 231 -12.09 -7.49 4.21
N ARG A 232 -12.50 -8.23 3.18
CA ARG A 232 -13.46 -9.35 3.29
C ARG A 232 -12.95 -10.43 4.25
N ASP A 233 -11.70 -10.86 4.13
CA ASP A 233 -11.21 -11.97 4.96
C ASP A 233 -10.99 -11.52 6.41
N ILE A 234 -10.53 -10.28 6.63
CA ILE A 234 -10.47 -9.65 7.97
C ILE A 234 -11.85 -9.61 8.63
N LEU A 235 -12.88 -9.19 7.89
CA LEU A 235 -14.27 -9.16 8.37
C LEU A 235 -14.81 -10.57 8.66
N ASN A 236 -14.48 -11.55 7.82
CA ASN A 236 -14.89 -12.95 8.00
C ASN A 236 -14.27 -13.59 9.25
N ASP A 237 -13.09 -13.13 9.67
CA ASP A 237 -12.42 -13.59 10.90
C ASP A 237 -12.91 -12.84 12.17
N GLY A 238 -13.95 -12.01 12.03
CA GLY A 238 -14.66 -11.36 13.13
C GLY A 238 -14.12 -10.00 13.55
N TYR A 239 -13.17 -9.44 12.80
CA TYR A 239 -12.66 -8.09 13.02
C TYR A 239 -13.53 -7.03 12.33
N SER A 240 -13.34 -5.78 12.75
CA SER A 240 -13.91 -4.60 12.11
C SER A 240 -12.90 -3.88 11.22
N ILE A 241 -13.40 -3.07 10.28
CA ILE A 241 -12.62 -2.15 9.47
C ILE A 241 -13.04 -0.70 9.74
N CYS A 242 -12.09 0.24 9.67
CA CYS A 242 -12.34 1.67 9.86
C CYS A 242 -11.42 2.55 9.01
N CYS A 243 -11.62 3.87 9.02
CA CYS A 243 -10.73 4.79 8.30
C CYS A 243 -10.63 6.18 8.93
N LEU A 244 -9.55 6.90 8.60
CA LEU A 244 -9.33 8.27 9.08
C LEU A 244 -10.32 9.29 8.51
N ALA A 245 -10.92 9.04 7.34
CA ALA A 245 -11.97 9.91 6.81
C ALA A 245 -13.25 9.90 7.68
N HIS A 246 -13.47 8.81 8.43
CA HIS A 246 -14.61 8.62 9.33
C HIS A 246 -14.18 7.92 10.63
N PRO A 247 -13.42 8.59 11.52
CA PRO A 247 -12.78 7.94 12.67
C PRO A 247 -13.76 7.41 13.74
N GLY A 248 -15.05 7.78 13.64
CA GLY A 248 -16.13 7.25 14.49
C GLY A 248 -16.91 6.07 13.87
N PHE A 249 -16.62 5.71 12.62
CA PHE A 249 -17.33 4.65 11.91
C PHE A 249 -16.47 3.38 11.82
N TYR A 250 -17.10 2.25 12.19
CA TYR A 250 -16.49 0.92 12.21
C TYR A 250 -17.48 -0.01 11.54
N TYR A 251 -17.03 -0.72 10.53
CA TYR A 251 -17.85 -1.70 9.85
C TYR A 251 -17.45 -3.11 10.31
N GLU A 252 -18.44 -3.87 10.75
CA GLU A 252 -18.34 -5.28 11.11
C GLU A 252 -19.15 -6.11 10.11
N ASN A 253 -18.86 -7.40 9.98
CA ASN A 253 -19.58 -8.26 9.04
C ASN A 253 -21.09 -8.28 9.34
N ASN A 254 -21.91 -7.95 8.34
CA ASN A 254 -23.37 -7.74 8.46
C ASN A 254 -23.80 -6.55 9.33
N GLY A 255 -22.89 -5.62 9.62
CA GLY A 255 -23.19 -4.36 10.28
C GLY A 255 -23.93 -3.38 9.37
N ASN A 256 -24.47 -2.30 9.96
CA ASN A 256 -25.09 -1.23 9.19
C ASN A 256 -24.03 -0.32 8.57
N TRP A 257 -24.24 0.06 7.31
CA TRP A 257 -23.41 1.04 6.62
C TRP A 257 -24.01 2.44 6.73
N ASP A 258 -23.53 3.23 7.69
CA ASP A 258 -24.11 4.53 8.07
C ASP A 258 -23.31 5.75 7.60
N ILE A 259 -22.29 5.56 6.76
CA ILE A 259 -21.55 6.63 6.10
C ILE A 259 -21.91 6.70 4.60
N PRO A 260 -21.70 7.84 3.91
CA PRO A 260 -22.02 7.96 2.49
C PRO A 260 -21.41 6.83 1.64
N SER A 261 -22.17 6.34 0.66
CA SER A 261 -21.69 5.36 -0.31
C SER A 261 -20.81 6.02 -1.35
N GLY A 262 -19.52 5.68 -1.38
CA GLY A 262 -18.58 6.10 -2.42
C GLY A 262 -17.22 6.50 -1.86
N ALA A 263 -16.22 6.53 -2.73
CA ALA A 263 -14.96 7.20 -2.43
C ALA A 263 -15.29 8.66 -2.12
N LEU A 264 -15.16 9.10 -0.87
CA LEU A 264 -15.26 10.53 -0.61
C LEU A 264 -14.17 11.20 -1.43
N PRO A 265 -14.48 12.24 -2.24
CA PRO A 265 -13.43 13.08 -2.78
C PRO A 265 -12.63 13.58 -1.58
N SER A 266 -11.31 13.57 -1.70
CA SER A 266 -10.39 14.21 -0.78
C SER A 266 -10.66 15.72 -0.76
N ASN A 267 -11.78 16.13 -0.17
CA ASN A 267 -12.11 17.51 0.11
C ASN A 267 -11.27 17.92 1.32
N ARG A 268 -9.96 18.03 1.11
CA ARG A 268 -9.09 18.85 1.94
C ARG A 268 -9.23 20.28 1.43
N LYS A 269 -9.89 21.12 2.24
CA LYS A 269 -9.61 22.56 2.27
C LYS A 269 -8.39 22.79 3.14
#